data_AF-A0A7D9LNR5-F1
#
_entry.id   AF-A0A7D9LNR5-F1
#
_cell.length_a   1.000
_cell.length_b   1.000
_cell.length_c   1.000
_cell.angle_alpha   90.00
_cell.angle_beta   90.00
_cell.angle_gamma   90.00
#
_symmetry.space_group_name_H-M   'P 1'
#
loop_
_entity.id
_entity.type
_entity.pdbx_description
1 polymer ?
#
loop_
_entity_poly.entity_id
_entity_poly.type
_entity_poly.pdbx_seq_one_letter_code
_entity_poly.pdbx_strand_id
1 'polypeptide(L)'
;MENLEELQLKVEELLYKNDVDVLLQAAEKLKYEKIEELKEKSRGQIINLVRRWLQEIVEGIESPTAKNQLLNDVVLTLGGSPELSPVNEKGELSKLQQEYEQLKSQQEKQLLEMQAKIDKLEIGVNDKSAKVKVNSSENASVIEVPSSTRALLRRDFKISGQIGEPGQAEKLTYISLNHQIESGLKRKYTEDEIVDAVIRAISPHTSLRSYIETMPELGLPQLRKILRIHYCEKTASELYQQLTTMCQKPKESVQQFLLRIMDARNKVVFASKEADTDFNYGSQLIQNTFLKALETGIRDEYLTT
;
A
#
# COMPACT_ATOMS: atom_id res chain seq x y z
N MET A 1 -9.06 -16.63 28.93
CA MET A 1 -8.84 -15.19 29.16
C MET A 1 -9.30 -14.52 27.89
N GLU A 2 -10.48 -13.90 27.92
CA GLU A 2 -10.98 -13.12 26.78
C GLU A 2 -9.94 -12.05 26.40
N ASN A 3 -9.62 -11.96 25.11
CA ASN A 3 -8.72 -10.95 24.61
C ASN A 3 -9.45 -9.59 24.64
N LEU A 4 -8.91 -8.62 25.38
CA LEU A 4 -9.47 -7.28 25.50
C LEU A 4 -9.70 -6.63 24.12
N GLU A 5 -8.81 -6.92 23.16
CA GLU A 5 -8.88 -6.42 21.79
C GLU A 5 -10.08 -7.01 21.02
N GLU A 6 -10.42 -8.29 21.23
CA GLU A 6 -11.56 -8.94 20.58
C GLU A 6 -12.90 -8.38 21.10
N LEU A 7 -12.99 -8.09 22.39
CA LEU A 7 -14.17 -7.48 22.99
C LEU A 7 -14.35 -6.03 22.54
N GLN A 8 -13.26 -5.26 22.43
CA GLN A 8 -13.30 -3.91 21.87
C GLN A 8 -13.81 -3.91 20.43
N LEU A 9 -13.26 -4.80 19.59
CA LEU A 9 -13.68 -4.93 18.19
C LEU A 9 -15.17 -5.31 18.07
N LYS A 10 -15.64 -6.22 18.93
CA LYS A 10 -17.05 -6.64 18.96
C LYS A 10 -17.98 -5.52 19.40
N VAL A 11 -17.57 -4.69 20.37
CA VAL A 11 -18.31 -3.48 20.76
C VAL A 11 -18.37 -2.49 19.60
N GLU A 12 -17.26 -2.26 18.89
CA GLU A 12 -17.26 -1.39 17.72
C GLU A 12 -18.20 -1.88 16.62
N GLU A 13 -18.17 -3.18 16.31
CA GLU A 13 -19.06 -3.79 15.33
C GLU A 13 -20.53 -3.59 15.71
N LEU A 14 -20.88 -3.82 16.98
CA LEU A 14 -22.25 -3.65 17.48
C LEU A 14 -22.70 -2.18 17.49
N LEU A 15 -21.80 -1.22 17.70
CA LEU A 15 -22.12 0.21 17.60
C LEU A 15 -22.48 0.62 16.17
N TYR A 16 -21.83 0.04 15.15
CA TYR A 16 -22.15 0.32 13.74
C TYR A 16 -23.31 -0.49 13.19
N LYS A 17 -23.61 -1.66 13.78
CA LYS A 17 -24.68 -2.54 13.35
C LYS A 17 -26.05 -2.11 13.87
N ASN A 18 -26.11 -1.50 15.05
CA ASN A 18 -27.37 -1.12 15.69
C ASN A 18 -27.95 0.20 15.16
N ASP A 19 -29.28 0.30 15.28
CA ASP A 19 -30.05 1.49 14.91
C ASP A 19 -30.00 2.56 16.02
N VAL A 20 -30.33 3.80 15.65
CA VAL A 20 -30.26 4.98 16.54
C VAL A 20 -31.05 4.77 17.84
N ASP A 21 -32.21 4.13 17.77
CA ASP A 21 -33.05 3.87 18.94
C ASP A 21 -32.41 2.88 19.91
N VAL A 22 -31.70 1.86 19.40
CA VAL A 22 -30.98 0.88 20.22
C VAL A 22 -29.75 1.52 20.85
N LEU A 23 -29.06 2.40 20.12
CA LEU A 23 -27.91 3.15 20.64
C LEU A 23 -28.32 4.14 21.74
N LEU A 24 -29.48 4.79 21.62
CA LEU A 24 -30.03 5.66 22.66
C LEU A 24 -30.44 4.88 23.91
N GLN A 25 -31.10 3.73 23.74
CA GLN A 25 -31.45 2.84 24.86
C GLN A 25 -30.22 2.27 25.57
N ALA A 26 -29.18 1.90 24.81
CA ALA A 26 -27.91 1.45 25.38
C ALA A 26 -27.20 2.58 26.13
N ALA A 27 -27.16 3.80 25.59
CA ALA A 27 -26.59 4.96 26.26
C ALA A 27 -27.33 5.33 27.56
N GLU A 28 -28.66 5.16 27.59
CA GLU A 28 -29.47 5.35 28.80
C GLU A 28 -29.15 4.30 29.87
N LYS A 29 -29.07 3.02 29.49
CA LYS A 29 -28.70 1.92 30.40
C LYS A 29 -27.28 2.02 30.94
N LEU A 30 -26.37 2.50 30.11
CA LEU A 30 -24.96 2.71 30.44
C LEU A 30 -24.74 4.01 31.24
N LYS A 31 -25.81 4.75 31.58
CA LYS A 31 -25.79 6.00 32.37
C LYS A 31 -24.92 7.09 31.75
N TYR A 32 -25.03 7.29 30.44
CA TYR A 32 -24.34 8.39 29.76
C TYR A 32 -24.81 9.74 30.31
N GLU A 33 -23.88 10.62 30.72
CA GLU A 33 -24.22 11.89 31.40
C GLU A 33 -24.95 12.91 30.50
N LYS A 34 -24.85 12.75 29.17
CA LYS A 34 -25.33 13.74 28.19
C LYS A 34 -26.34 13.16 27.20
N ILE A 35 -27.30 12.35 27.68
CA ILE A 35 -28.32 11.69 26.84
C ILE A 35 -29.17 12.70 26.06
N GLU A 36 -29.43 13.89 26.61
CA GLU A 36 -30.20 14.94 25.93
C GLU A 36 -29.50 15.45 24.66
N GLU A 37 -28.16 15.52 24.66
CA GLU A 37 -27.38 15.90 23.47
C GLU A 37 -27.40 14.83 22.37
N LEU A 38 -27.76 13.58 22.68
CA LEU A 38 -27.80 12.49 21.70
C LEU A 38 -29.11 12.48 20.90
N LYS A 39 -30.20 13.03 21.44
CA LYS A 39 -31.53 12.98 20.80
C LYS A 39 -31.65 13.85 19.54
N GLU A 40 -30.88 14.93 19.45
CA GLU A 40 -30.90 15.86 18.30
C GLU A 40 -29.81 15.57 17.26
N LYS A 41 -28.95 14.58 17.49
CA LYS A 41 -27.74 14.32 16.68
C LYS A 41 -27.95 13.18 15.69
N SER A 42 -27.20 13.22 14.59
CA SER A 42 -27.22 12.17 13.57
C SER A 42 -26.60 10.86 14.09
N ARG A 43 -26.99 9.72 13.50
CA ARG A 43 -26.48 8.37 13.87
C ARG A 43 -24.96 8.31 14.01
N GLY A 44 -24.22 8.89 13.06
CA GLY A 44 -22.75 8.91 13.11
C GLY A 44 -22.20 9.76 14.25
N GLN A 45 -22.86 10.86 14.61
CA GLN A 45 -22.47 11.70 15.75
C GLN A 45 -22.74 10.99 17.08
N ILE A 46 -23.84 10.24 17.19
CA ILE A 46 -24.17 9.42 18.36
C ILE A 46 -23.10 8.34 18.56
N ILE A 47 -22.77 7.58 17.50
CA ILE A 47 -21.74 6.55 17.54
C ILE A 47 -20.39 7.13 17.99
N ASN A 48 -19.98 8.27 17.45
CA ASN A 48 -18.71 8.90 17.81
C ASN A 48 -18.67 9.39 19.27
N LEU A 49 -19.78 9.92 19.78
CA LEU A 49 -19.87 10.39 21.17
C LEU A 49 -19.89 9.22 22.17
N VAL A 50 -20.64 8.16 21.86
CA VAL A 50 -20.68 6.93 22.68
C VAL A 50 -19.32 6.24 22.65
N ARG A 51 -18.65 6.16 21.48
CA ARG A 51 -17.29 5.62 21.35
C ARG A 51 -16.30 6.39 22.21
N ARG A 52 -16.28 7.72 22.12
CA ARG A 52 -15.34 8.55 22.89
C ARG A 52 -15.53 8.37 24.38
N TRP A 53 -16.78 8.32 24.82
CA TRP A 53 -17.11 8.08 26.22
C TRP A 53 -16.73 6.68 26.71
N LEU A 54 -16.99 5.64 25.93
CA LEU A 54 -16.56 4.28 26.24
C LEU A 54 -15.03 4.19 26.32
N GLN A 55 -14.32 4.86 25.43
CA GLN A 55 -12.86 4.93 25.45
C GLN A 55 -12.35 5.61 26.73
N GLU A 56 -12.91 6.75 27.12
CA GLU A 56 -12.55 7.46 28.34
C GLU A 56 -12.77 6.61 29.61
N ILE A 57 -13.86 5.84 29.67
CA ILE A 57 -14.11 4.94 30.81
C ILE A 57 -13.15 3.74 30.80
N VAL A 58 -12.92 3.13 29.64
CA VAL A 58 -12.01 1.97 29.52
C VAL A 58 -10.56 2.37 29.79
N GLU A 59 -10.16 3.59 29.45
CA GLU A 59 -8.84 4.16 29.79
C GLU A 59 -8.72 4.48 31.28
N GLY A 60 -9.80 4.91 31.93
CA GLY A 60 -9.83 5.22 33.36
C GLY A 60 -9.80 3.99 34.30
N ILE A 61 -9.98 2.78 33.79
CA ILE A 61 -9.92 1.54 34.58
C ILE A 61 -8.51 0.96 34.52
N GLU A 62 -7.88 0.69 35.67
CA GLU A 62 -6.52 0.12 35.71
C GLU A 62 -6.50 -1.42 35.58
N SER A 63 -7.58 -2.10 35.98
CA SER A 63 -7.64 -3.58 36.02
C SER A 63 -8.20 -4.19 34.72
N PRO A 64 -7.48 -5.13 34.07
CA PRO A 64 -7.93 -5.74 32.82
C PRO A 64 -9.22 -6.56 32.97
N THR A 65 -9.44 -7.17 34.14
CA THR A 65 -10.67 -7.92 34.44
C THR A 65 -11.89 -7.00 34.52
N ALA A 66 -11.72 -5.79 35.08
CA ALA A 66 -12.79 -4.81 35.17
C ALA A 66 -13.11 -4.19 33.79
N LYS A 67 -12.11 -4.03 32.91
CA LYS A 67 -12.32 -3.62 31.52
C LYS A 67 -13.15 -4.64 30.74
N ASN A 68 -12.80 -5.92 30.84
CA ASN A 68 -13.54 -7.00 30.18
C ASN A 68 -14.98 -7.12 30.69
N GLN A 69 -15.21 -6.95 31.99
CA GLN A 69 -16.57 -6.93 32.55
C GLN A 69 -17.41 -5.77 31.98
N LEU A 70 -16.86 -4.56 31.96
CA LEU A 70 -17.55 -3.40 31.38
C LEU A 70 -17.85 -3.62 29.89
N LEU A 71 -16.89 -4.11 29.11
CA LEU A 71 -17.09 -4.37 27.69
C LEU A 71 -18.13 -5.47 27.45
N ASN A 72 -18.17 -6.52 28.28
CA ASN A 72 -19.21 -7.54 28.22
C ASN A 72 -20.61 -7.00 28.56
N ASP A 73 -20.71 -6.10 29.54
CA ASP A 73 -21.97 -5.41 29.87
C ASP A 73 -22.44 -4.49 28.73
N VAL A 74 -21.49 -3.85 28.04
CA VAL A 74 -21.77 -3.04 26.83
C VAL A 74 -22.22 -3.93 25.67
N VAL A 75 -21.57 -5.07 25.45
CA VAL A 75 -21.99 -6.06 24.44
C VAL A 75 -23.41 -6.55 24.72
N LEU A 76 -23.72 -6.89 25.98
CA LEU A 76 -25.06 -7.28 26.44
C LEU A 76 -26.13 -6.23 26.15
N THR A 77 -25.84 -4.98 26.50
CA THR A 77 -26.80 -3.87 26.36
C THR A 77 -27.06 -3.51 24.90
N LEU A 78 -26.06 -3.68 24.02
CA LEU A 78 -26.17 -3.53 22.56
C LEU A 78 -26.76 -4.75 21.85
N GLY A 79 -27.31 -5.73 22.61
CA GLY A 79 -27.97 -6.92 22.05
C GLY A 79 -27.02 -8.01 21.58
N GLY A 80 -25.73 -7.92 21.93
CA GLY A 80 -24.76 -8.99 21.78
C GLY A 80 -24.84 -9.99 22.93
N SER A 81 -24.60 -11.27 22.67
CA SER A 81 -24.56 -12.30 23.71
C SER A 81 -23.14 -12.44 24.29
N PRO A 82 -22.98 -12.44 25.63
CA PRO A 82 -21.72 -12.77 26.31
C PRO A 82 -21.61 -14.30 26.48
N GLU A 83 -20.48 -14.82 26.02
CA GLU A 83 -19.90 -16.16 26.16
C GLU A 83 -20.59 -17.44 25.60
N LEU A 84 -19.83 -18.07 24.68
CA LEU A 84 -19.51 -19.50 24.50
C LEU A 84 -20.60 -20.60 24.53
N SER A 85 -20.89 -21.20 23.36
CA SER A 85 -20.78 -22.66 23.12
C SER A 85 -21.00 -23.02 21.62
N PRO A 86 -20.54 -24.20 21.15
CA PRO A 86 -19.96 -24.38 19.83
C PRO A 86 -20.91 -25.04 18.82
N VAL A 87 -21.35 -24.31 17.80
CA VAL A 87 -21.91 -24.87 16.55
C VAL A 87 -21.65 -23.79 15.49
N ASN A 88 -20.78 -23.92 14.49
CA ASN A 88 -20.80 -24.97 13.47
C ASN A 88 -19.43 -25.17 12.76
N GLU A 89 -18.31 -24.64 13.29
CA GLU A 89 -17.01 -24.67 12.60
C GLU A 89 -16.11 -25.87 12.96
N LYS A 90 -16.46 -26.67 13.99
CA LYS A 90 -15.64 -27.84 14.39
C LYS A 90 -15.52 -28.91 13.30
N GLY A 91 -16.52 -29.04 12.43
CA GLY A 91 -16.45 -29.95 11.29
C GLY A 91 -15.46 -29.49 10.23
N GLU A 92 -15.33 -28.18 10.03
CA GLU A 92 -14.40 -27.60 9.06
C GLU A 92 -12.99 -27.49 9.63
N LEU A 93 -12.84 -27.11 10.92
CA LEU A 93 -11.53 -27.11 11.60
C LEU A 93 -10.93 -28.52 11.69
N SER A 94 -11.75 -29.54 11.97
CA SER A 94 -11.26 -30.93 11.99
C SER A 94 -10.89 -31.43 10.60
N LYS A 95 -11.60 -30.99 9.55
CA LYS A 95 -11.24 -31.29 8.16
C LYS A 95 -9.97 -30.55 7.75
N LEU A 96 -9.84 -29.28 8.10
CA LEU A 96 -8.64 -28.47 7.84
C LEU A 96 -7.43 -29.03 8.58
N GLN A 97 -7.57 -29.47 9.83
CA GLN A 97 -6.49 -30.12 10.56
C GLN A 97 -6.10 -31.44 9.89
N GLN A 98 -7.06 -32.27 9.48
CA GLN A 98 -6.77 -33.48 8.70
C GLN A 98 -6.08 -33.18 7.36
N GLU A 99 -6.51 -32.14 6.65
CA GLU A 99 -5.92 -31.70 5.39
C GLU A 99 -4.50 -31.17 5.60
N TYR A 100 -4.26 -30.41 6.67
CA TYR A 100 -2.94 -29.91 7.03
C TYR A 100 -1.98 -31.05 7.40
N GLU A 101 -2.45 -32.06 8.15
CA GLU A 101 -1.67 -33.26 8.49
C GLU A 101 -1.36 -34.11 7.24
N GLN A 102 -2.33 -34.24 6.33
CA GLN A 102 -2.16 -34.96 5.06
C GLN A 102 -1.16 -34.24 4.15
N LEU A 103 -1.27 -32.91 4.00
CA LEU A 103 -0.33 -32.11 3.23
C LEU A 103 1.08 -32.18 3.82
N LYS A 104 1.21 -32.10 5.15
CA LYS A 104 2.49 -32.22 5.84
C LYS A 104 3.12 -33.59 5.61
N SER A 105 2.36 -34.68 5.75
CA SER A 105 2.84 -36.04 5.46
C SER A 105 3.22 -36.23 3.99
N GLN A 106 2.47 -35.62 3.06
CA GLN A 106 2.78 -35.66 1.63
C GLN A 106 4.07 -34.91 1.31
N GLN A 107 4.29 -33.75 1.93
CA GLN A 107 5.49 -32.95 1.77
C GLN A 107 6.73 -33.67 2.33
N GLU A 108 6.58 -34.33 3.48
CA GLU A 108 7.64 -35.15 4.10
C GLU A 108 8.00 -36.36 3.22
N LYS A 109 7.01 -37.04 2.63
CA LYS A 109 7.26 -38.10 1.63
C LYS A 109 7.96 -37.59 0.38
N GLN A 110 7.57 -36.41 -0.12
CA GLN A 110 8.23 -35.79 -1.27
C GLN A 110 9.68 -35.39 -0.97
N LEU A 111 9.96 -34.89 0.25
CA LEU A 111 11.31 -34.62 0.73
C LEU A 111 12.14 -35.89 0.84
N LEU A 112 11.56 -36.97 1.39
CA LEU A 112 12.24 -38.26 1.49
C LEU A 112 12.53 -38.87 0.11
N GLU A 113 11.59 -38.74 -0.84
CA GLU A 113 11.76 -39.21 -2.22
C GLU A 113 12.77 -38.35 -3.00
N MET A 114 12.78 -37.04 -2.79
CA MET A 114 13.82 -36.16 -3.32
C MET A 114 15.19 -36.50 -2.73
N GLN A 115 15.29 -36.75 -1.43
CA GLN A 115 16.54 -37.13 -0.80
C GLN A 115 17.03 -38.49 -1.32
N ALA A 116 16.14 -39.47 -1.48
CA ALA A 116 16.49 -40.75 -2.09
C ALA A 116 16.88 -40.62 -3.58
N LYS A 117 16.36 -39.61 -4.31
CA LYS A 117 16.80 -39.28 -5.67
C LYS A 117 18.16 -38.58 -5.67
N ILE A 118 18.45 -37.72 -4.70
CA ILE A 118 19.76 -37.08 -4.49
C ILE A 118 20.81 -38.16 -4.18
N ASP A 119 20.53 -39.07 -3.25
CA ASP A 119 21.44 -40.15 -2.88
C ASP A 119 21.69 -41.13 -4.06
N LYS A 120 20.68 -41.40 -4.89
CA LYS A 120 20.85 -42.18 -6.14
C LYS A 120 21.67 -41.45 -7.21
N LEU A 121 21.67 -40.12 -7.22
CA LEU A 121 22.48 -39.31 -8.13
C LEU A 121 23.92 -39.16 -7.62
N GLU A 122 24.16 -39.14 -6.31
CA GLU A 122 25.51 -39.10 -5.73
C GLU A 122 26.31 -40.40 -5.96
N ILE A 123 25.65 -41.56 -6.03
CA ILE A 123 26.31 -42.84 -6.35
C ILE A 123 26.80 -42.89 -7.82
N GLY A 124 26.26 -42.05 -8.71
CA GLY A 124 26.59 -42.03 -10.14
C GLY A 124 27.83 -41.21 -10.53
N VAL A 125 28.45 -40.46 -9.61
CA VAL A 125 29.49 -39.47 -9.95
C VAL A 125 30.92 -39.95 -9.64
N ASN A 126 31.12 -41.05 -8.91
CA ASN A 126 32.47 -41.43 -8.47
C ASN A 126 33.26 -42.36 -9.41
N ASP A 127 32.87 -42.48 -10.68
CA ASP A 127 33.63 -43.28 -11.65
C ASP A 127 33.72 -42.59 -13.01
N LYS A 128 34.64 -41.61 -13.12
CA LYS A 128 35.65 -41.52 -14.19
C LYS A 128 36.44 -40.22 -14.13
N SER A 129 37.71 -40.42 -13.84
CA SER A 129 38.83 -39.51 -14.09
C SER A 129 38.94 -39.09 -15.57
N ALA A 130 39.45 -37.86 -15.75
CA ALA A 130 40.29 -37.37 -16.84
C ALA A 130 39.67 -36.75 -18.12
N LYS A 131 40.22 -35.55 -18.37
CA LYS A 131 40.54 -34.87 -19.65
C LYS A 131 39.50 -33.97 -20.34
N VAL A 132 39.83 -32.69 -20.25
CA VAL A 132 39.57 -31.54 -21.14
C VAL A 132 39.42 -31.90 -22.63
N LYS A 133 38.40 -31.34 -23.28
CA LYS A 133 38.49 -30.74 -24.63
C LYS A 133 37.34 -29.77 -24.89
N VAL A 134 37.74 -28.55 -25.27
CA VAL A 134 36.89 -27.49 -25.84
C VAL A 134 36.37 -27.95 -27.20
N ASN A 135 35.08 -27.70 -27.47
CA ASN A 135 34.58 -27.36 -28.80
C ASN A 135 33.18 -26.72 -28.73
N SER A 136 33.03 -25.65 -29.49
CA SER A 136 31.83 -24.88 -29.77
C SER A 136 30.85 -25.64 -30.68
N SER A 137 29.54 -25.59 -30.37
CA SER A 137 28.45 -25.23 -31.30
C SER A 137 27.09 -25.58 -30.67
N GLU A 138 26.25 -24.54 -30.59
CA GLU A 138 24.78 -24.51 -30.71
C GLU A 138 24.00 -25.81 -30.49
N ASN A 139 23.27 -25.88 -29.37
CA ASN A 139 21.86 -26.28 -29.37
C ASN A 139 21.21 -25.89 -28.04
N ALA A 140 20.09 -25.15 -28.16
CA ALA A 140 19.28 -24.69 -27.05
C ALA A 140 18.67 -25.89 -26.30
N SER A 141 19.16 -26.13 -25.09
CA SER A 141 18.44 -26.87 -24.06
C SER A 141 18.22 -25.91 -22.89
N VAL A 142 16.94 -25.73 -22.53
CA VAL A 142 16.51 -24.91 -21.40
C VAL A 142 16.97 -25.64 -20.14
N ILE A 143 18.16 -25.28 -19.65
CA ILE A 143 18.65 -25.71 -18.35
C ILE A 143 18.00 -24.77 -17.33
N GLU A 144 17.15 -25.32 -16.45
CA GLU A 144 16.69 -24.62 -15.27
C GLU A 144 17.87 -24.44 -14.31
N VAL A 145 18.50 -23.28 -14.43
CA VAL A 145 19.63 -22.87 -13.61
C VAL A 145 19.11 -22.47 -12.20
N PRO A 146 19.68 -23.01 -11.10
CA PRO A 146 19.27 -22.70 -9.72
C PRO A 146 19.39 -21.21 -9.42
N SER A 147 18.47 -20.67 -8.61
CA SER A 147 18.28 -19.21 -8.39
C SER A 147 19.55 -18.44 -7.99
N SER A 148 20.53 -19.12 -7.40
CA SER A 148 21.80 -18.55 -6.94
C SER A 148 22.73 -18.10 -8.09
N THR A 149 22.70 -18.75 -9.26
CA THR A 149 23.56 -18.37 -10.40
C THR A 149 22.90 -17.37 -11.36
N ARG A 150 21.57 -17.16 -11.28
CA ARG A 150 20.92 -16.02 -11.97
C ARG A 150 21.32 -14.67 -11.37
N ALA A 151 21.61 -14.62 -10.07
CA ALA A 151 22.08 -13.41 -9.41
C ALA A 151 23.41 -12.91 -10.01
N LEU A 152 24.31 -13.83 -10.39
CA LEU A 152 25.62 -13.50 -10.98
C LEU A 152 25.56 -13.03 -12.44
N LEU A 153 24.45 -13.28 -13.15
CA LEU A 153 24.24 -12.85 -14.54
C LEU A 153 23.22 -11.70 -14.68
N ARG A 154 22.60 -11.30 -13.57
CA ARG A 154 21.62 -10.22 -13.56
C ARG A 154 22.36 -8.90 -13.67
N ARG A 155 22.02 -8.09 -14.68
CA ARG A 155 22.56 -6.74 -14.80
C ARG A 155 22.12 -5.92 -13.59
N ASP A 156 23.07 -5.20 -12.99
CA ASP A 156 22.81 -4.23 -11.94
C ASP A 156 21.69 -3.28 -12.35
N PHE A 157 20.83 -2.93 -11.41
CA PHE A 157 19.84 -1.89 -11.64
C PHE A 157 20.56 -0.55 -11.80
N LYS A 158 20.22 0.17 -12.87
CA LYS A 158 20.80 1.47 -13.21
C LYS A 158 19.68 2.43 -13.59
N ILE A 159 19.75 3.63 -13.05
CA ILE A 159 18.92 4.75 -13.48
C ILE A 159 19.57 5.36 -14.73
N SER A 160 18.77 5.52 -15.78
CA SER A 160 19.14 6.23 -16.99
C SER A 160 18.84 7.71 -16.83
N GLY A 161 19.86 8.54 -17.02
CA GLY A 161 19.79 9.99 -16.81
C GLY A 161 20.43 10.42 -15.50
N GLN A 162 20.48 11.73 -15.27
CA GLN A 162 21.10 12.33 -14.09
C GLN A 162 20.07 13.13 -13.29
N ILE A 163 20.05 12.93 -11.98
CA ILE A 163 19.26 13.71 -11.02
C ILE A 163 20.08 14.93 -10.63
N GLY A 164 19.55 16.13 -10.82
CA GLY A 164 20.18 17.35 -10.34
C GLY A 164 19.16 18.45 -10.15
N GLU A 165 19.62 19.70 -10.03
CA GLU A 165 18.78 20.81 -9.58
C GLU A 165 17.45 20.94 -10.35
N PRO A 166 16.34 21.26 -9.65
CA PRO A 166 15.02 21.42 -10.25
C PRO A 166 15.02 22.49 -11.35
N GLY A 167 14.38 22.19 -12.48
CA GLY A 167 14.20 23.14 -13.59
C GLY A 167 15.29 23.10 -14.67
N GLN A 168 16.27 22.21 -14.58
CA GLN A 168 17.26 22.01 -15.64
C GLN A 168 16.71 21.07 -16.73
N ALA A 169 16.59 21.58 -17.96
CA ALA A 169 15.91 20.89 -19.07
C ALA A 169 16.56 19.56 -19.51
N GLU A 170 17.86 19.39 -19.28
CA GLU A 170 18.60 18.17 -19.67
C GLU A 170 18.60 17.09 -18.57
N LYS A 171 17.97 17.34 -17.42
CA LYS A 171 18.00 16.43 -16.26
C LYS A 171 16.74 15.59 -16.13
N LEU A 172 16.90 14.45 -15.45
CA LEU A 172 15.84 13.46 -15.27
C LEU A 172 14.65 14.08 -14.51
N THR A 173 13.44 13.98 -15.06
CA THR A 173 12.22 14.45 -14.39
C THR A 173 11.80 13.50 -13.27
N TYR A 174 11.08 14.01 -12.27
CA TYR A 174 10.57 13.19 -11.17
C TYR A 174 9.71 12.02 -11.65
N ILE A 175 8.80 12.27 -12.60
CA ILE A 175 7.93 11.23 -13.18
C ILE A 175 8.77 10.12 -13.84
N SER A 176 9.81 10.50 -14.60
CA SER A 176 10.69 9.51 -15.24
C SER A 176 11.49 8.72 -14.20
N LEU A 177 12.01 9.37 -13.16
CA LEU A 177 12.71 8.71 -12.07
C LEU A 177 11.80 7.70 -11.36
N ASN A 178 10.58 8.11 -11.01
CA ASN A 178 9.63 7.25 -10.32
C ASN A 178 9.24 6.03 -11.18
N HIS A 179 9.02 6.20 -12.49
CA HIS A 179 8.80 5.08 -13.41
C HIS A 179 9.98 4.10 -13.47
N GLN A 180 11.21 4.60 -13.39
CA GLN A 180 12.39 3.74 -13.33
C GLN A 180 12.45 2.97 -12.01
N ILE A 181 12.17 3.63 -10.88
CA ILE A 181 12.07 3.00 -9.55
C ILE A 181 10.99 1.91 -9.55
N GLU A 182 9.78 2.21 -10.05
CA GLU A 182 8.71 1.21 -10.17
C GLU A 182 9.08 0.06 -11.11
N SER A 183 9.78 0.34 -12.20
CA SER A 183 10.30 -0.69 -13.12
C SER A 183 11.32 -1.58 -12.42
N GLY A 184 12.19 -1.02 -11.56
CA GLY A 184 13.10 -1.76 -10.70
C GLY A 184 12.37 -2.72 -9.76
N LEU A 185 11.35 -2.22 -9.06
CA LEU A 185 10.51 -3.04 -8.19
C LEU A 185 9.79 -4.15 -8.96
N LYS A 186 9.19 -3.84 -10.12
CA LYS A 186 8.51 -4.83 -10.98
C LYS A 186 9.45 -5.91 -11.49
N ARG A 187 10.72 -5.57 -11.72
CA ARG A 187 11.77 -6.51 -12.11
C ARG A 187 12.34 -7.31 -10.94
N LYS A 188 11.82 -7.13 -9.72
CA LYS A 188 12.24 -7.79 -8.48
C LYS A 188 13.66 -7.42 -8.02
N TYR A 189 14.12 -6.19 -8.28
CA TYR A 189 15.35 -5.68 -7.64
C TYR A 189 15.06 -5.41 -6.16
N THR A 190 16.06 -5.58 -5.29
CA THR A 190 15.89 -5.25 -3.88
C THR A 190 15.77 -3.74 -3.71
N GLU A 191 15.15 -3.30 -2.61
CA GLU A 191 15.03 -1.87 -2.34
C GLU A 191 16.42 -1.21 -2.23
N ASP A 192 17.38 -1.89 -1.61
CA ASP A 192 18.76 -1.42 -1.47
C ASP A 192 19.45 -1.23 -2.84
N GLU A 193 19.30 -2.18 -3.77
CA GLU A 193 19.84 -2.06 -5.13
C GLU A 193 19.28 -0.83 -5.86
N ILE A 194 17.99 -0.54 -5.64
CA ILE A 194 17.31 0.60 -6.24
C ILE A 194 17.77 1.91 -5.59
N VAL A 195 17.85 1.97 -4.27
CA VAL A 195 18.36 3.13 -3.51
C VAL A 195 19.78 3.47 -3.96
N ASP A 196 20.66 2.48 -4.02
CA ASP A 196 22.04 2.66 -4.48
C ASP A 196 22.11 3.19 -5.92
N ALA A 197 21.27 2.67 -6.82
CA ALA A 197 21.22 3.13 -8.21
C ALA A 197 20.74 4.58 -8.31
N VAL A 198 19.80 4.99 -7.44
CA VAL A 198 19.32 6.38 -7.37
C VAL A 198 20.44 7.27 -6.84
N ILE A 199 21.13 6.91 -5.75
CA ILE A 199 22.26 7.69 -5.20
C ILE A 199 23.35 7.89 -6.26
N ARG A 200 23.69 6.83 -7.01
CA ARG A 200 24.67 6.90 -8.13
C ARG A 200 24.22 7.83 -9.26
N ALA A 201 22.92 7.99 -9.48
CA ALA A 201 22.38 8.85 -10.54
C ALA A 201 22.29 10.33 -10.14
N ILE A 202 22.43 10.66 -8.85
CA ILE A 202 22.48 12.04 -8.39
C ILE A 202 23.81 12.67 -8.81
N SER A 203 23.72 13.87 -9.39
CA SER A 203 24.88 14.66 -9.78
C SER A 203 25.88 14.74 -8.62
N PRO A 204 27.16 14.40 -8.86
CA PRO A 204 28.20 14.67 -7.87
C PRO A 204 28.20 16.18 -7.57
N HIS A 205 28.51 16.55 -6.32
CA HIS A 205 28.54 17.94 -5.83
C HIS A 205 27.19 18.61 -5.56
N THR A 206 26.09 17.84 -5.50
CA THR A 206 24.81 18.37 -5.00
C THR A 206 24.71 18.17 -3.49
N SER A 207 24.10 19.15 -2.80
CA SER A 207 23.78 19.03 -1.38
C SER A 207 22.84 17.84 -1.11
N LEU A 208 21.98 17.51 -2.08
CA LEU A 208 21.12 16.32 -2.03
C LEU A 208 21.94 15.03 -1.86
N ARG A 209 23.00 14.87 -2.67
CA ARG A 209 23.83 13.67 -2.61
C ARG A 209 24.54 13.54 -1.27
N SER A 210 25.17 14.63 -0.81
CA SER A 210 25.83 14.65 0.50
C SER A 210 24.86 14.35 1.65
N TYR A 211 23.64 14.91 1.60
CA TYR A 211 22.62 14.64 2.59
C TYR A 211 22.23 13.16 2.62
N ILE A 212 21.91 12.57 1.46
CA ILE A 212 21.48 11.18 1.35
C ILE A 212 22.61 10.20 1.75
N GLU A 213 23.85 10.47 1.36
CA GLU A 213 25.00 9.63 1.71
C GLU A 213 25.33 9.64 3.23
N THR A 214 24.94 10.71 3.94
CA THR A 214 25.13 10.80 5.41
C THR A 214 24.02 10.15 6.22
N MET A 215 22.91 9.73 5.60
CA MET A 215 21.79 9.10 6.29
C MET A 215 22.01 7.58 6.43
N PRO A 216 22.08 7.03 7.66
CA PRO A 216 22.14 5.59 7.85
C PRO A 216 20.77 4.95 7.54
N GLU A 217 20.79 3.75 6.93
CA GLU A 217 19.60 2.92 6.66
C GLU A 217 18.49 3.63 5.89
N LEU A 218 18.83 4.19 4.72
CA LEU A 218 17.84 4.85 3.86
C LEU A 218 16.93 3.84 3.13
N GLY A 219 15.72 3.64 3.66
CA GLY A 219 14.67 2.89 2.97
C GLY A 219 14.08 3.62 1.76
N LEU A 220 13.51 2.85 0.82
CA LEU A 220 12.91 3.39 -0.40
C LEU A 220 11.76 4.41 -0.16
N PRO A 221 10.85 4.22 0.83
CA PRO A 221 9.80 5.21 1.11
C PRO A 221 10.36 6.57 1.56
N GLN A 222 11.41 6.55 2.38
CA GLN A 222 12.06 7.78 2.87
C GLN A 222 12.78 8.50 1.72
N LEU A 223 13.48 7.74 0.87
CA LEU A 223 14.13 8.28 -0.33
C LEU A 223 13.10 8.96 -1.26
N ARG A 224 11.94 8.34 -1.49
CA ARG A 224 10.88 8.94 -2.33
C ARG A 224 10.37 10.27 -1.80
N LYS A 225 10.20 10.40 -0.48
CA LYS A 225 9.81 11.67 0.16
C LYS A 225 10.88 12.75 -0.04
N ILE A 226 12.15 12.42 0.18
CA ILE A 226 13.27 13.36 -0.02
C ILE A 226 13.34 13.81 -1.48
N LEU A 227 13.24 12.88 -2.43
CA LEU A 227 13.23 13.20 -3.86
C LEU A 227 12.05 14.10 -4.23
N ARG A 228 10.85 13.83 -3.71
CA ARG A 228 9.66 14.67 -3.97
C ARG A 228 9.89 16.12 -3.53
N ILE A 229 10.46 16.31 -2.34
CA ILE A 229 10.83 17.63 -1.81
C ILE A 229 11.89 18.28 -2.70
N HIS A 230 12.93 17.53 -3.06
CA HIS A 230 13.99 18.04 -3.92
C HIS A 230 13.45 18.53 -5.27
N TYR A 231 12.55 17.79 -5.91
CA TYR A 231 11.96 18.17 -7.19
C TYR A 231 10.84 19.22 -7.08
N CYS A 232 10.50 19.70 -5.87
CA CYS A 232 9.38 20.61 -5.62
C CYS A 232 8.06 20.09 -6.23
N GLU A 233 7.82 18.78 -6.15
CA GLU A 233 6.69 18.15 -6.82
C GLU A 233 5.38 18.36 -6.06
N LYS A 234 4.37 18.76 -6.81
CA LYS A 234 3.05 19.10 -6.28
C LYS A 234 2.36 17.87 -5.69
N THR A 235 1.55 18.09 -4.66
CA THR A 235 0.71 17.04 -4.08
C THR A 235 -0.44 16.66 -5.01
N ALA A 236 -1.03 15.47 -4.83
CA ALA A 236 -2.20 15.05 -5.58
C ALA A 236 -3.34 16.09 -5.46
N SER A 237 -3.52 16.67 -4.26
CA SER A 237 -4.53 17.68 -3.97
C SER A 237 -4.28 19.00 -4.71
N GLU A 238 -3.04 19.49 -4.72
CA GLU A 238 -2.66 20.69 -5.47
C GLU A 238 -2.85 20.52 -6.98
N LEU A 239 -2.47 19.36 -7.52
CA LEU A 239 -2.66 19.04 -8.92
C LEU A 239 -4.16 18.93 -9.26
N TYR A 240 -4.96 18.34 -8.38
CA TYR A 240 -6.41 18.21 -8.57
C TYR A 240 -7.10 19.58 -8.54
N GLN A 241 -6.71 20.45 -7.62
CA GLN A 241 -7.20 21.83 -7.57
C GLN A 241 -6.82 22.61 -8.83
N GLN A 242 -5.59 22.43 -9.32
CA GLN A 242 -5.15 23.02 -10.59
C GLN A 242 -5.99 22.53 -11.75
N LEU A 243 -6.26 21.22 -11.85
CA LEU A 243 -7.13 20.65 -12.88
C LEU A 243 -8.53 21.29 -12.85
N THR A 244 -9.10 21.48 -11.66
CA THR A 244 -10.45 22.05 -11.48
C THR A 244 -10.56 23.50 -11.97
N THR A 245 -9.44 24.24 -11.97
CA THR A 245 -9.39 25.68 -12.31
C THR A 245 -8.72 25.96 -13.66
N MET A 246 -8.40 24.92 -14.44
CA MET A 246 -7.77 25.10 -15.74
C MET A 246 -8.76 25.66 -16.76
N CYS A 247 -8.38 26.81 -17.34
CA CYS A 247 -9.03 27.36 -18.53
C CYS A 247 -7.99 27.65 -19.62
N GLN A 248 -8.44 27.76 -20.86
CA GLN A 248 -7.64 28.19 -22.00
C GLN A 248 -7.08 29.61 -21.75
N LYS A 249 -5.80 29.81 -22.04
CA LYS A 249 -5.16 31.13 -21.94
C LYS A 249 -5.48 31.99 -23.17
N PRO A 250 -5.45 33.34 -23.08
CA PRO A 250 -5.79 34.23 -24.20
C PRO A 250 -4.93 34.12 -25.48
N LYS A 251 -3.82 33.37 -25.45
CA LYS A 251 -2.90 33.19 -26.60
C LYS A 251 -2.63 31.71 -26.88
N GLU A 252 -3.38 30.82 -26.25
CA GLU A 252 -3.20 29.38 -26.34
C GLU A 252 -4.25 28.82 -27.29
N SER A 253 -3.82 28.01 -28.27
CA SER A 253 -4.78 27.36 -29.16
C SER A 253 -5.60 26.31 -28.40
N VAL A 254 -6.79 25.97 -28.90
CA VAL A 254 -7.62 24.91 -28.30
C VAL A 254 -6.86 23.58 -28.21
N GLN A 255 -6.02 23.28 -29.21
CA GLN A 255 -5.18 22.08 -29.22
C GLN A 255 -4.10 22.10 -28.13
N GLN A 256 -3.46 23.26 -27.92
CA GLN A 256 -2.49 23.44 -26.84
C GLN A 256 -3.15 23.33 -25.47
N PHE A 257 -4.35 23.91 -25.31
CA PHE A 257 -5.13 23.79 -24.09
C PHE A 257 -5.51 22.33 -23.82
N LEU A 258 -6.00 21.60 -24.84
CA LEU A 258 -6.35 20.19 -24.74
C LEU A 258 -5.15 19.34 -24.29
N LEU A 259 -3.99 19.56 -24.90
CA LEU A 259 -2.78 18.83 -24.51
C LEU A 259 -2.38 19.13 -23.05
N ARG A 260 -2.48 20.40 -22.63
CA ARG A 260 -2.16 20.83 -21.27
C ARG A 260 -3.11 20.25 -20.22
N ILE A 261 -4.42 20.26 -20.48
CA ILE A 261 -5.40 19.72 -19.53
C ILE A 261 -5.35 18.18 -19.47
N MET A 262 -5.04 17.51 -20.59
CA MET A 262 -4.75 16.07 -20.59
C MET A 262 -3.49 15.71 -19.80
N ASP A 263 -2.41 16.48 -19.96
CA ASP A 263 -1.18 16.33 -19.17
C ASP A 263 -1.46 16.54 -17.67
N ALA A 264 -2.22 17.59 -17.33
CA ALA A 264 -2.64 17.85 -15.95
C ALA A 264 -3.44 16.68 -15.36
N ARG A 265 -4.41 16.15 -16.11
CA ARG A 265 -5.19 14.97 -15.71
C ARG A 265 -4.28 13.78 -15.45
N ASN A 266 -3.32 13.51 -16.32
CA ASN A 266 -2.40 12.39 -16.15
C ASN A 266 -1.47 12.57 -14.94
N LYS A 267 -1.01 13.80 -14.67
CA LYS A 267 -0.25 14.14 -13.46
C LYS A 267 -1.06 13.89 -12.19
N VAL A 268 -2.33 14.28 -12.16
CA VAL A 268 -3.24 14.00 -11.03
C VAL A 268 -3.40 12.49 -10.82
N VAL A 269 -3.63 11.73 -11.90
CA VAL A 269 -3.76 10.27 -11.83
C VAL A 269 -2.47 9.62 -11.32
N PHE A 270 -1.33 10.09 -11.79
CA PHE A 270 -0.02 9.61 -11.37
C PHE A 270 0.20 9.88 -9.87
N ALA A 271 0.06 11.14 -9.44
CA ALA A 271 0.23 11.52 -8.04
C ALA A 271 -0.75 10.80 -7.11
N SER A 272 -2.01 10.60 -7.54
CA SER A 272 -3.02 9.91 -6.71
C SER A 272 -2.76 8.41 -6.53
N LYS A 273 -1.91 7.80 -7.37
CA LYS A 273 -1.55 6.38 -7.31
C LYS A 273 -0.25 6.10 -6.58
N GLU A 274 0.51 7.15 -6.24
CA GLU A 274 1.76 7.00 -5.51
C GLU A 274 1.49 6.44 -4.12
N ALA A 275 2.27 5.41 -3.74
CA ALA A 275 2.18 4.77 -2.42
C ALA A 275 2.45 5.75 -1.25
N ASP A 276 3.08 6.89 -1.54
CA ASP A 276 3.48 7.90 -0.56
C ASP A 276 2.45 9.05 -0.44
N THR A 277 1.23 8.89 -0.97
CA THR A 277 0.17 9.91 -0.86
C THR A 277 -0.87 9.57 0.19
N ASP A 278 -1.18 10.55 1.05
CA ASP A 278 -2.19 10.41 2.11
C ASP A 278 -3.62 10.30 1.58
N PHE A 279 -3.86 10.73 0.32
CA PHE A 279 -5.19 10.80 -0.26
C PHE A 279 -5.20 10.48 -1.76
N ASN A 280 -6.14 9.63 -2.18
CA ASN A 280 -6.35 9.21 -3.57
C ASN A 280 -7.72 9.69 -4.07
N TYR A 281 -7.72 10.51 -5.13
CA TYR A 281 -8.95 11.07 -5.70
C TYR A 281 -9.82 10.07 -6.47
N GLY A 282 -9.35 8.86 -6.77
CA GLY A 282 -10.10 7.86 -7.53
C GLY A 282 -10.23 8.22 -9.02
N SER A 283 -10.12 7.23 -9.90
CA SER A 283 -10.04 7.49 -11.35
C SER A 283 -11.31 8.12 -11.93
N GLN A 284 -12.49 7.82 -11.38
CA GLN A 284 -13.77 8.37 -11.88
C GLN A 284 -13.92 9.85 -11.57
N LEU A 285 -13.60 10.27 -10.33
CA LEU A 285 -13.69 11.68 -9.94
C LEU A 285 -12.71 12.53 -10.76
N ILE A 286 -11.47 12.06 -10.93
CA ILE A 286 -10.48 12.76 -11.76
C ILE A 286 -10.99 12.90 -13.20
N GLN A 287 -11.62 11.86 -13.76
CA GLN A 287 -12.17 11.90 -15.11
C GLN A 287 -13.33 12.88 -15.24
N ASN A 288 -14.28 12.87 -14.29
CA ASN A 288 -15.42 13.78 -14.29
C ASN A 288 -14.97 15.24 -14.16
N THR A 289 -14.00 15.51 -13.28
CA THR A 289 -13.42 16.84 -13.10
C THR A 289 -12.67 17.30 -14.34
N PHE A 290 -11.92 16.40 -15.00
CA PHE A 290 -11.28 16.69 -16.28
C PHE A 290 -12.31 17.08 -17.36
N LEU A 291 -13.38 16.30 -17.53
CA LEU A 291 -14.41 16.59 -18.52
C LEU A 291 -15.09 17.94 -18.24
N LYS A 292 -15.43 18.20 -16.98
CA LYS A 292 -16.01 19.47 -16.56
C LYS A 292 -15.07 20.65 -16.85
N ALA A 293 -13.80 20.55 -16.46
CA ALA A 293 -12.82 21.59 -16.69
C ALA A 293 -12.52 21.80 -18.18
N LEU A 294 -12.59 20.74 -19.00
CA LEU A 294 -12.47 20.85 -20.45
C LEU A 294 -13.67 21.59 -21.06
N GLU A 295 -14.88 21.21 -20.68
CA GLU A 295 -16.12 21.81 -21.17
C GLU A 295 -16.23 23.29 -20.79
N THR A 296 -15.94 23.64 -19.53
CA THR A 296 -16.04 25.03 -19.06
C THR A 296 -14.79 25.87 -19.33
N GLY A 297 -13.68 25.23 -19.70
CA GLY A 297 -12.37 25.87 -19.79
C GLY A 297 -12.01 26.39 -21.19
N ILE A 298 -12.66 25.90 -22.24
CA ILE A 298 -12.46 26.40 -23.61
C ILE A 298 -13.07 27.80 -23.71
N ARG A 299 -12.30 28.74 -24.27
CA ARG A 299 -12.80 30.08 -24.58
C ARG A 299 -13.34 30.07 -26.01
N ASP A 300 -14.63 30.33 -26.16
CA ASP A 300 -15.20 30.63 -27.48
C ASP A 300 -14.70 32.00 -27.94
N GLU A 301 -13.62 32.03 -28.71
CA GLU A 301 -13.16 33.25 -29.40
C GLU A 301 -14.11 33.67 -30.55
N TYR A 302 -15.16 32.91 -30.83
CA TYR A 302 -16.15 33.23 -31.87
C TYR A 302 -17.35 34.09 -31.39
N LEU A 303 -17.43 34.46 -30.11
CA LEU A 303 -18.56 35.24 -29.56
C LEU A 303 -18.20 36.67 -29.16
N THR A 304 -16.96 37.11 -29.41
CA THR A 304 -16.53 38.50 -29.18
C THR A 304 -15.92 39.10 -30.45
N THR A 305 -16.78 39.36 -31.42
CA THR A 305 -16.59 40.37 -32.48
C THR A 305 -17.84 41.20 -32.59
#